data_AF-A0A537TPM3-F1
#
_entry.id   AF-A0A537TPM3-F1
#
_cell.length_a   1.000
_cell.length_b   1.000
_cell.length_c   1.000
_cell.angle_alpha   90.00
_cell.angle_beta   90.00
_cell.angle_gamma   90.00
#
_symmetry.space_group_name_H-M   'P 1'
#
loop_
_entity.id
_entity.type
_entity.pdbx_description
1 polymer ?
#
loop_
_entity_poly.entity_id
_entity_poly.type
_entity_poly.pdbx_seq_one_letter_code
_entity_poly.pdbx_strand_id
1 'polypeptide(L)'
;MTQSAIDTAKVPTLATTLDTLSVALCSVLPQKWDAVLRAHARALHFEGGLVDLSTFCEELSSSGVGHGVEAAAGHVVAALKPVGCVIGEGHLGHRVDRCAGVSVYLPSPDRGISKYYSDLKFAKKHKWDEFLAAYHDAVRGP
;
A
#
# COMPACT_ATOMS: atom_id res chain seq x y z
N MET A 1 -19.04 -2.70 8.48
CA MET A 1 -18.85 -3.82 7.50
C MET A 1 -18.25 -3.23 6.24
N THR A 2 -17.37 -3.95 5.54
CA THR A 2 -16.86 -3.57 4.22
C THR A 2 -16.99 -4.77 3.28
N GLN A 3 -17.25 -4.52 2.00
CA GLN A 3 -17.27 -5.53 0.94
C GLN A 3 -16.84 -4.89 -0.38
N SER A 4 -16.19 -5.66 -1.24
CA SER A 4 -15.80 -5.20 -2.57
C SER A 4 -15.89 -6.32 -3.60
N ALA A 5 -16.06 -5.91 -4.85
CA ALA A 5 -16.02 -6.76 -6.01
C ALA A 5 -14.81 -6.35 -6.86
N ILE A 6 -14.03 -7.35 -7.29
CA ILE A 6 -12.76 -7.15 -7.99
C ILE A 6 -12.82 -7.81 -9.37
N ASP A 7 -12.42 -7.06 -10.40
CA ASP A 7 -12.09 -7.60 -11.72
C ASP A 7 -10.71 -8.25 -11.66
N THR A 8 -10.69 -9.58 -11.55
CA THR A 8 -9.47 -10.37 -11.40
C THR A 8 -8.56 -10.30 -12.62
N ALA A 9 -9.09 -9.98 -13.81
CA ALA A 9 -8.28 -9.80 -15.01
C ALA A 9 -7.35 -8.57 -14.92
N LYS A 10 -7.68 -7.60 -14.06
CA LYS A 10 -6.90 -6.37 -13.86
C LYS A 10 -5.95 -6.42 -12.66
N VAL A 11 -6.03 -7.46 -11.83
CA VAL A 11 -5.13 -7.65 -10.68
C VAL A 11 -3.64 -7.68 -11.10
N PRO A 12 -3.23 -8.32 -12.21
CA PRO A 12 -1.84 -8.25 -12.67
C PRO A 12 -1.35 -6.82 -12.96
N THR A 13 -2.22 -5.97 -13.51
CA THR A 13 -1.91 -4.55 -13.77
C THR A 13 -1.78 -3.77 -12.47
N LEU A 14 -2.67 -3.98 -11.50
CA LEU A 14 -2.54 -3.39 -10.16
C LEU A 14 -1.22 -3.81 -9.50
N ALA A 15 -0.87 -5.09 -9.55
CA ALA A 15 0.35 -5.61 -8.95
C ALA A 15 1.62 -5.01 -9.58
N THR A 16 1.64 -4.86 -10.91
CA THR A 16 2.75 -4.19 -11.64
C THR A 16 2.83 -2.70 -11.28
N THR A 17 1.70 -2.05 -11.06
CA THR A 17 1.66 -0.65 -10.61
C THR A 17 2.21 -0.53 -9.20
N LEU A 18 1.90 -1.50 -8.33
CA LEU A 18 2.41 -1.58 -6.97
C LEU A 18 3.92 -1.88 -6.94
N ASP A 19 4.47 -2.61 -7.91
CA ASP A 19 5.94 -2.76 -8.06
C ASP A 19 6.61 -1.42 -8.31
N THR A 20 6.02 -0.59 -9.17
CA THR A 20 6.54 0.76 -9.46
C THR A 20 6.54 1.62 -8.21
N LEU A 21 5.46 1.57 -7.42
CA LEU A 21 5.39 2.25 -6.13
C LEU A 21 6.43 1.70 -5.14
N SER A 22 6.61 0.38 -5.07
CA SER A 22 7.59 -0.26 -4.17
C SER A 22 9.02 0.20 -4.47
N VAL A 23 9.40 0.22 -5.75
CA VAL A 23 10.71 0.70 -6.19
C VAL A 23 10.89 2.19 -5.85
N ALA A 24 9.87 3.02 -6.11
CA ALA A 24 9.92 4.43 -5.78
C ALA A 24 10.08 4.65 -4.26
N LEU A 25 9.33 3.90 -3.43
CA LEU A 25 9.43 3.95 -1.98
C LEU A 25 10.84 3.55 -1.51
N CYS A 26 11.37 2.42 -1.98
CA CYS A 26 12.72 1.99 -1.66
C CYS A 26 13.78 3.07 -1.96
N SER A 27 13.62 3.81 -3.05
CA SER A 27 14.58 4.86 -3.44
C SER A 27 14.60 6.07 -2.50
N VAL A 28 13.52 6.35 -1.78
CA VAL A 28 13.40 7.52 -0.89
C VAL A 28 13.57 7.18 0.59
N LEU A 29 13.39 5.91 0.98
CA LEU A 29 13.44 5.47 2.39
C LEU A 29 14.70 5.95 3.14
N PRO A 30 15.92 5.93 2.57
CA PRO A 30 17.12 6.34 3.31
C PRO A 30 17.08 7.80 3.82
N GLN A 31 16.31 8.69 3.17
CA GLN A 31 16.21 10.10 3.56
C GLN A 31 14.82 10.53 4.00
N LYS A 32 13.76 9.77 3.64
CA LYS A 32 12.36 10.17 3.78
C LYS A 32 11.48 9.10 4.44
N TRP A 33 12.07 8.14 5.16
CA TRP A 33 11.32 7.11 5.87
C TRP A 33 10.28 7.70 6.84
N ASP A 34 10.54 8.86 7.44
CA ASP A 34 9.65 9.53 8.38
C ASP A 34 8.36 10.02 7.69
N ALA A 35 8.47 10.48 6.45
CA ALA A 35 7.31 10.86 5.63
C ALA A 35 6.48 9.64 5.24
N VAL A 36 7.14 8.53 4.86
CA VAL A 36 6.46 7.25 4.57
C VAL A 36 5.77 6.72 5.82
N LEU A 37 6.41 6.80 6.99
CA LEU A 37 5.83 6.38 8.27
C LEU A 37 4.61 7.22 8.65
N ARG A 38 4.65 8.55 8.45
CA ARG A 38 3.49 9.41 8.67
C ARG A 38 2.33 9.07 7.73
N ALA A 39 2.61 8.80 6.46
CA ALA A 39 1.59 8.39 5.49
C ALA A 39 0.95 7.06 5.89
N HIS A 40 1.77 6.07 6.28
CA HIS A 40 1.29 4.79 6.79
C HIS A 40 0.44 4.97 8.07
N ALA A 41 0.88 5.79 9.02
CA ALA A 41 0.14 6.03 10.26
C ALA A 41 -1.23 6.70 10.05
N ARG A 42 -1.39 7.50 8.98
CA ARG A 42 -2.63 8.22 8.65
C ARG A 42 -3.57 7.44 7.73
N ALA A 43 -3.06 6.44 7.03
CA ALA A 43 -3.85 5.56 6.20
C ALA A 43 -4.92 4.83 7.02
N LEU A 44 -5.93 4.29 6.36
CA LEU A 44 -6.97 3.51 7.01
C LEU A 44 -6.46 2.09 7.29
N HIS A 45 -6.55 1.66 8.55
CA HIS A 45 -6.09 0.35 9.01
C HIS A 45 -7.23 -0.64 9.21
N PHE A 46 -6.93 -1.90 8.91
CA PHE A 46 -7.72 -3.08 9.25
C PHE A 46 -6.91 -4.01 10.17
N GLU A 47 -7.56 -5.05 10.67
CA GLU A 47 -6.89 -6.06 11.48
C GLU A 47 -5.79 -6.80 10.70
N GLY A 48 -4.81 -7.35 11.42
CA GLY A 48 -3.76 -8.17 10.82
C GLY A 48 -2.63 -7.40 10.10
N GLY A 49 -2.50 -6.09 10.34
CA GLY A 49 -1.49 -5.26 9.66
C GLY A 49 -1.86 -5.00 8.20
N LEU A 50 -3.16 -4.92 7.94
CA LEU A 50 -3.70 -4.57 6.63
C LEU A 50 -4.01 -3.08 6.59
N VAL A 51 -3.66 -2.44 5.48
CA VAL A 51 -3.90 -1.02 5.25
C VAL A 51 -4.68 -0.86 3.96
N ASP A 52 -5.68 0.02 3.93
CA ASP A 52 -6.37 0.35 2.68
C ASP A 52 -5.39 1.01 1.69
N LEU A 53 -5.23 0.38 0.53
CA LEU A 53 -4.20 0.76 -0.43
C LEU A 53 -4.44 2.15 -1.02
N SER A 54 -5.69 2.56 -1.23
CA SER A 54 -6.00 3.89 -1.76
C SER A 54 -5.66 4.96 -0.75
N THR A 55 -6.09 4.80 0.51
CA THR A 55 -5.80 5.81 1.53
C THR A 55 -4.30 5.95 1.78
N PHE A 56 -3.54 4.85 1.79
CA PHE A 56 -2.08 4.94 1.90
C PHE A 56 -1.44 5.72 0.74
N CYS A 57 -1.89 5.47 -0.48
CA CYS A 57 -1.40 6.17 -1.66
C CYS A 57 -1.81 7.66 -1.69
N GLU A 58 -3.01 8.00 -1.20
CA GLU A 58 -3.46 9.39 -1.04
C GLU A 58 -2.63 10.15 0.00
N GLU A 59 -2.32 9.52 1.14
CA GLU A 59 -1.43 10.10 2.15
C GLU A 59 -0.02 10.27 1.60
N LEU A 60 0.51 9.31 0.81
CA LEU A 60 1.80 9.45 0.14
C LEU A 60 1.79 10.61 -0.86
N SER A 61 0.74 10.74 -1.66
CA SER A 61 0.60 11.80 -2.69
C SER A 61 0.59 13.21 -2.11
N SER A 62 0.26 13.36 -0.82
CA SER A 62 0.20 14.64 -0.11
C SER A 62 1.34 14.84 0.91
N SER A 63 2.29 13.91 0.97
CA SER A 63 3.31 13.87 2.03
C SER A 63 4.59 14.65 1.75
N GLY A 64 4.83 15.09 0.50
CA GLY A 64 6.11 15.69 0.10
C GLY A 64 7.29 14.71 0.14
N VAL A 65 7.00 13.40 0.06
CA VAL A 65 8.00 12.32 0.11
C VAL A 65 8.85 12.26 -1.17
N GLY A 66 8.35 12.83 -2.28
CA GLY A 66 9.08 12.99 -3.53
C GLY A 66 8.20 12.69 -4.74
N HIS A 67 8.38 13.46 -5.82
CA HIS A 67 7.53 13.39 -7.02
C HIS A 67 7.40 12.00 -7.64
N GLY A 68 8.45 11.17 -7.59
CA GLY A 68 8.40 9.80 -8.11
C GLY A 68 7.43 8.91 -7.33
N VAL A 69 7.43 9.01 -6.00
CA VAL A 69 6.51 8.27 -5.12
C VAL A 69 5.10 8.81 -5.25
N GLU A 70 4.93 10.14 -5.26
CA GLU A 70 3.62 10.78 -5.42
C GLU A 70 2.95 10.38 -6.75
N ALA A 71 3.70 10.39 -7.85
CA ALA A 71 3.19 9.95 -9.16
C ALA A 71 2.85 8.44 -9.15
N ALA A 72 3.72 7.60 -8.60
CA ALA A 72 3.46 6.15 -8.53
C ALA A 72 2.25 5.83 -7.65
N ALA A 73 2.08 6.53 -6.53
CA ALA A 73 0.91 6.41 -5.66
C ALA A 73 -0.38 6.84 -6.38
N GLY A 74 -0.33 7.95 -7.12
CA GLY A 74 -1.44 8.38 -7.97
C GLY A 74 -1.85 7.34 -9.01
N HIS A 75 -0.88 6.65 -9.63
CA HIS A 75 -1.17 5.54 -10.55
C HIS A 75 -1.82 4.34 -9.86
N VAL A 76 -1.42 4.01 -8.63
CA VAL A 76 -2.08 2.94 -7.85
C VAL A 76 -3.54 3.32 -7.58
N VAL A 77 -3.81 4.54 -7.13
CA VAL A 77 -5.20 5.03 -6.91
C VAL A 77 -6.01 4.96 -8.21
N ALA A 78 -5.44 5.34 -9.35
CA ALA A 78 -6.09 5.25 -10.65
C ALA A 78 -6.40 3.78 -11.05
N ALA A 79 -5.50 2.84 -10.73
CA ALA A 79 -5.69 1.42 -10.99
C ALA A 79 -6.78 0.78 -10.09
N LEU A 80 -7.15 1.43 -8.98
CA LEU A 80 -8.21 0.97 -8.06
C LEU A 80 -9.61 1.48 -8.45
N LYS A 81 -9.76 2.75 -8.86
CA LYS A 81 -11.05 3.44 -9.09
C LYS A 81 -11.99 2.73 -10.09
N PRO A 82 -13.29 3.09 -10.22
CA PRO A 82 -14.35 2.32 -10.93
C PRO A 82 -14.20 2.00 -12.45
N VAL A 83 -13.02 2.17 -13.03
CA VAL A 83 -12.62 1.66 -14.36
C VAL A 83 -11.36 0.76 -14.27
N GLY A 84 -10.73 0.71 -13.11
CA GLY A 84 -9.63 -0.15 -12.69
C GLY A 84 -10.12 -1.50 -12.15
N CYS A 85 -9.42 -2.04 -11.15
CA CYS A 85 -9.67 -3.39 -10.65
C CYS A 85 -10.87 -3.49 -9.70
N VAL A 86 -11.28 -2.41 -9.02
CA VAL A 86 -12.45 -2.43 -8.14
C VAL A 86 -13.68 -2.06 -8.97
N ILE A 87 -14.56 -3.05 -9.19
CA ILE A 87 -15.79 -2.86 -9.96
C ILE A 87 -16.95 -2.37 -9.07
N GLY A 88 -16.81 -2.53 -7.76
CA GLY A 88 -17.70 -1.96 -6.77
C GLY A 88 -17.15 -2.16 -5.36
N GLU A 89 -17.43 -1.22 -4.48
CA GLU A 89 -17.20 -1.35 -3.04
C GLU A 89 -18.43 -0.84 -2.30
N GLY A 90 -18.63 -1.36 -1.09
CA GLY A 90 -19.62 -0.83 -0.16
C GLY A 90 -19.14 -0.98 1.27
N HIS A 91 -19.48 0.00 2.10
CA HIS A 91 -19.07 0.04 3.49
C HIS A 91 -20.17 0.62 4.39
N LEU A 92 -20.10 0.26 5.68
CA LEU A 92 -21.00 0.74 6.71
C LEU A 92 -20.21 1.13 7.96
N GLY A 93 -20.27 2.43 8.27
CA GLY A 93 -19.76 3.05 9.50
C GLY A 93 -18.63 4.05 9.26
N HIS A 94 -18.66 5.18 9.98
CA HIS A 94 -17.77 6.34 9.78
C HIS A 94 -16.26 6.04 9.78
N ARG A 95 -15.84 4.97 10.44
CA ARG A 95 -14.43 4.55 10.51
C ARG A 95 -13.90 4.03 9.17
N VAL A 96 -14.79 3.67 8.25
CA VAL A 96 -14.46 3.07 6.95
C VAL A 96 -14.94 3.87 5.75
N ASP A 97 -15.39 5.11 5.95
CA ASP A 97 -15.91 5.98 4.88
C ASP A 97 -14.86 6.34 3.80
N ARG A 98 -13.57 6.12 4.08
CA ARG A 98 -12.46 6.34 3.14
C ARG A 98 -11.99 5.07 2.42
N CYS A 99 -12.55 3.90 2.72
CA CYS A 99 -12.03 2.65 2.14
C CYS A 99 -12.35 2.55 0.64
N ALA A 100 -11.46 1.92 -0.12
CA ALA A 100 -11.56 1.81 -1.57
C ALA A 100 -11.59 0.36 -2.07
N GLY A 101 -11.85 -0.60 -1.19
CA GLY A 101 -12.14 -1.99 -1.54
C GLY A 101 -10.93 -2.91 -1.71
N VAL A 102 -9.69 -2.40 -1.64
CA VAL A 102 -8.47 -3.23 -1.64
C VAL A 102 -7.55 -2.80 -0.50
N SER A 103 -7.18 -3.77 0.34
CA SER A 103 -6.13 -3.60 1.35
C SER A 103 -4.85 -4.33 0.95
N VAL A 104 -3.74 -3.89 1.51
CA VAL A 104 -2.41 -4.50 1.34
C VAL A 104 -1.83 -4.81 2.71
N TYR A 105 -1.02 -5.88 2.79
CA TYR A 105 -0.26 -6.20 4.00
C TYR A 105 0.87 -5.20 4.18
N LEU A 106 0.74 -4.33 5.19
CA LEU A 106 1.68 -3.30 5.56
C LEU A 106 1.70 -3.25 7.10
N PRO A 107 2.33 -4.25 7.76
CA PRO A 107 2.42 -4.24 9.22
C PRO A 107 3.22 -3.02 9.69
N SER A 108 2.89 -2.53 10.88
CA SER A 108 3.67 -1.46 11.50
C SER A 108 5.15 -1.90 11.65
N PRO A 109 6.14 -1.02 11.40
CA PRO A 109 7.57 -1.37 11.41
C PRO A 109 8.10 -1.93 12.74
N ASP A 110 7.49 -1.55 13.85
CA ASP A 110 7.76 -2.09 15.19
C ASP A 110 7.32 -3.56 15.32
N ARG A 111 6.35 -3.98 14.52
CA ARG A 111 5.97 -5.40 14.37
C ARG A 111 6.89 -6.09 13.38
N GLY A 112 7.05 -7.40 13.49
CA GLY A 112 7.76 -8.18 12.47
C GLY A 112 6.89 -8.42 11.24
N ILE A 113 7.53 -8.59 10.08
CA ILE A 113 6.87 -9.17 8.89
C ILE A 113 6.57 -10.63 9.19
N SER A 114 5.35 -11.09 8.88
CA SER A 114 4.99 -12.51 9.02
C SER A 114 5.96 -13.39 8.22
N LYS A 115 6.55 -14.40 8.88
CA LYS A 115 7.48 -15.35 8.24
C LYS A 115 6.87 -16.13 7.06
N TYR A 116 5.54 -16.17 6.98
CA TYR A 116 4.80 -16.83 5.90
C TYR A 116 4.47 -15.91 4.73
N TYR A 117 4.70 -14.59 4.86
CA TYR A 117 4.34 -13.63 3.82
C TYR A 117 5.16 -13.84 2.55
N SER A 118 6.45 -14.18 2.70
CA SER A 118 7.36 -14.51 1.60
C SER A 118 6.94 -15.75 0.82
N ASP A 119 6.05 -16.59 1.35
CA ASP A 119 5.55 -17.77 0.64
C ASP A 119 4.47 -17.45 -0.39
N LEU A 120 3.84 -16.28 -0.29
CA LEU A 120 2.77 -15.85 -1.17
C LEU A 120 3.29 -15.68 -2.61
N LYS A 121 2.47 -16.09 -3.59
CA LYS A 121 2.76 -15.85 -5.02
C LYS A 121 2.93 -14.36 -5.33
N PHE A 122 2.25 -13.50 -4.58
CA PHE A 122 2.37 -12.05 -4.71
C PHE A 122 3.78 -11.59 -4.31
N ALA A 123 4.22 -11.87 -3.08
CA ALA A 123 5.57 -11.53 -2.60
C ALA A 123 6.67 -12.11 -3.52
N LYS A 124 6.57 -13.37 -3.92
CA LYS A 124 7.58 -14.00 -4.80
C LYS A 124 7.73 -13.36 -6.19
N LYS A 125 6.74 -12.60 -6.66
CA LYS A 125 6.70 -12.05 -8.03
C LYS A 125 6.80 -10.54 -8.07
N HIS A 126 6.58 -9.86 -6.95
CA HIS A 126 6.37 -8.43 -6.87
C HIS A 126 7.27 -7.84 -5.79
N LYS A 127 7.52 -6.53 -5.89
CA LYS A 127 8.55 -5.83 -5.12
C LYS A 127 8.12 -5.38 -3.72
N TRP A 128 6.97 -5.86 -3.28
CA TRP A 128 6.35 -5.37 -2.05
C TRP A 128 7.08 -5.88 -0.81
N ASP A 129 7.56 -7.12 -0.78
CA ASP A 129 8.31 -7.65 0.36
C ASP A 129 9.71 -7.03 0.46
N GLU A 130 10.37 -6.68 -0.65
CA GLU A 130 11.60 -5.87 -0.59
C GLU A 130 11.32 -4.47 -0.02
N PHE A 131 10.20 -3.84 -0.38
CA PHE A 131 9.77 -2.59 0.24
C PHE A 131 9.52 -2.76 1.75
N LEU A 132 8.78 -3.79 2.16
CA LEU A 132 8.52 -4.05 3.58
C LEU A 132 9.83 -4.23 4.35
N ALA A 133 10.78 -5.00 3.84
CA ALA A 133 12.07 -5.19 4.48
C ALA A 133 12.82 -3.86 4.63
N ALA A 134 13.00 -3.11 3.52
CA ALA A 134 13.69 -1.83 3.53
C ALA A 134 13.02 -0.81 4.46
N TYR A 135 11.68 -0.81 4.53
CA TYR A 135 10.90 0.09 5.36
C TYR A 135 11.07 -0.23 6.85
N HIS A 136 11.05 -1.51 7.23
CA HIS A 136 11.31 -1.93 8.61
C HIS A 136 12.73 -1.56 9.05
N ASP A 137 13.72 -1.80 8.18
CA ASP A 137 15.13 -1.48 8.47
C ASP A 137 15.32 0.04 8.62
N ALA A 138 14.74 0.85 7.73
CA ALA A 138 14.85 2.30 7.78
C ALA A 138 14.25 2.92 9.07
N VAL A 139 13.15 2.35 9.58
CA VAL A 139 12.46 2.86 10.79
C VAL A 139 13.14 2.40 12.08
N ARG A 140 13.68 1.17 12.10
CA ARG A 140 14.37 0.63 13.29
C ARG A 140 15.75 1.23 13.51
N GLY A 141 16.32 1.81 12.45
CA GLY A 141 17.70 2.29 12.45
C GLY A 141 18.70 1.14 12.27
N PRO A 142 19.90 1.42 11.74
CA PRO A 142 21.00 0.47 11.75
C PRO A 142 21.49 0.14 13.17
#